data_AF-A0AAX3J1I4-F1
#
_entry.id   AF-A0AAX3J1I4-F1
#
_cell.length_a   1.000
_cell.length_b   1.000
_cell.length_c   1.000
_cell.angle_alpha   90.00
_cell.angle_beta   90.00
_cell.angle_gamma   90.00
#
_symmetry.space_group_name_H-M   'P 1'
#
loop_
_entity.id
_entity.type
_entity.pdbx_description
1 polymer ?
#
loop_
_entity_poly.entity_id
_entity_poly.type
_entity_poly.pdbx_seq_one_letter_code
_entity_poly.pdbx_strand_id
1 'polypeptide(L)'
;MSQPYQRQPLPLPGGHKKVLLHSCCAPCSGEVMEAMLASGIDYTIYFYNPNIHPLKEYELRKEENIRFAEKFGVPFVDADYDRDDWFKRARGMEWEPERGERCTMCFDMRFERTALYAHENGFPVITSSLGISRWKNMQQINDCGVRAAAH
;
A
#
# COMPACT_ATOMS: atom_id res chain seq x y z
N MET A 1 -1.77 33.01 16.52
CA MET A 1 -1.96 31.60 16.93
C MET A 1 -2.84 30.96 15.87
N SER A 2 -2.26 30.18 14.97
CA SER A 2 -3.00 29.37 14.00
C SER A 2 -3.84 28.36 14.77
N GLN A 3 -5.14 28.26 14.47
CA GLN A 3 -5.98 27.19 15.02
C GLN A 3 -5.32 25.83 14.70
N PRO A 4 -5.28 24.88 15.66
CA PRO A 4 -4.83 23.53 15.35
C PRO A 4 -5.73 22.96 14.26
N TYR A 5 -5.13 22.52 13.16
CA TYR A 5 -5.86 21.89 12.06
C TYR A 5 -6.56 20.63 12.57
N GLN A 6 -7.90 20.66 12.61
CA GLN A 6 -8.72 19.52 13.01
C GLN A 6 -8.92 18.62 11.79
N ARG A 7 -8.29 17.43 11.79
CA ARG A 7 -8.50 16.42 10.75
C ARG A 7 -9.94 15.91 10.82
N GLN A 8 -10.64 15.89 9.69
CA GLN A 8 -11.96 15.27 9.63
C GLN A 8 -11.84 13.74 9.79
N PRO A 9 -12.72 13.09 10.55
CA PRO A 9 -12.71 11.63 10.70
C PRO A 9 -12.93 10.95 9.35
N LEU A 10 -12.09 9.96 9.04
CA LEU A 10 -12.23 9.13 7.86
C LEU A 10 -13.13 7.92 8.18
N PRO A 11 -14.25 7.74 7.47
CA PRO A 11 -15.05 6.53 7.60
C PRO A 11 -14.43 5.37 6.81
N LEU A 12 -14.51 4.16 7.35
CA LEU A 12 -14.27 2.94 6.58
C LEU A 12 -15.58 2.40 5.98
N PRO A 13 -15.53 1.73 4.81
CA PRO A 13 -16.70 1.10 4.23
C PRO A 13 -17.30 0.05 5.16
N GLY A 14 -18.62 -0.14 5.07
CA GLY A 14 -19.34 -1.16 5.86
C GLY A 14 -19.36 -0.95 7.37
N GLY A 15 -18.92 0.22 7.87
CA GLY A 15 -18.83 0.49 9.30
C GLY A 15 -17.72 -0.29 10.01
N HIS A 16 -16.77 -0.85 9.25
CA HIS A 16 -15.60 -1.54 9.81
C HIS A 16 -14.68 -0.57 10.56
N LYS A 17 -13.81 -1.13 11.41
CA LYS A 17 -12.81 -0.35 12.16
C LYS A 17 -11.37 -0.76 11.85
N LYS A 18 -11.20 -1.92 11.19
CA LYS A 18 -9.91 -2.55 10.92
C LYS A 18 -9.59 -2.51 9.44
N VAL A 19 -8.38 -2.12 9.07
CA VAL A 19 -7.93 -2.04 7.67
C VAL A 19 -6.48 -2.49 7.50
N LEU A 20 -6.20 -3.18 6.39
CA LEU A 20 -4.84 -3.47 5.97
C LEU A 20 -4.39 -2.39 4.97
N LEU A 21 -3.35 -1.63 5.33
CA LEU A 21 -2.79 -0.58 4.49
C LEU A 21 -1.59 -1.13 3.71
N HIS A 22 -1.76 -1.35 2.41
CA HIS A 22 -0.62 -1.58 1.52
C HIS A 22 0.24 -0.30 1.43
N SER A 23 1.51 -0.42 1.80
CA SER A 23 2.50 0.65 1.70
C SER A 23 3.73 0.21 0.90
N CYS A 24 4.26 1.11 0.07
CA CYS A 24 5.49 0.88 -0.68
C CYS A 24 6.63 1.86 -0.33
N CYS A 25 6.38 2.85 0.54
CA CYS A 25 7.34 3.87 0.97
C CYS A 25 6.72 4.72 2.10
N ALA A 26 7.44 4.97 3.19
CA ALA A 26 6.94 5.69 4.38
C ALA A 26 6.73 7.21 4.17
N PRO A 27 7.65 7.98 3.54
CA PRO A 27 7.46 9.43 3.37
C PRO A 27 6.26 9.77 2.49
N CYS A 28 5.81 8.86 1.62
CA CYS A 28 4.65 9.08 0.78
C CYS A 28 3.33 8.87 1.56
N SER A 29 3.32 8.01 2.57
CA SER A 29 2.12 7.61 3.30
C SER A 29 1.95 8.30 4.66
N GLY A 30 2.91 9.10 5.12
CA GLY A 30 2.89 9.73 6.44
C GLY A 30 1.59 10.47 6.76
N GLU A 31 1.12 11.34 5.87
CA GLU A 31 -0.15 12.07 6.10
C GLU A 31 -1.37 11.14 6.14
N VAL A 32 -1.40 10.09 5.29
CA VAL A 32 -2.50 9.12 5.29
C VAL A 32 -2.50 8.30 6.57
N MET A 33 -1.33 7.84 7.01
CA MET A 33 -1.15 7.08 8.25
C MET A 33 -1.51 7.92 9.47
N GLU A 34 -1.05 9.18 9.54
CA GLU A 34 -1.45 10.11 10.60
C GLU A 34 -2.94 10.42 10.60
N ALA A 35 -3.56 10.57 9.42
CA ALA A 35 -5.00 10.78 9.31
C ALA A 35 -5.81 9.54 9.77
N MET A 36 -5.32 8.32 9.49
CA MET A 36 -5.91 7.09 10.00
C MET A 36 -5.82 7.00 11.53
N LEU A 37 -4.65 7.31 12.10
CA LEU A 37 -4.46 7.40 13.56
C LEU A 37 -5.40 8.44 14.19
N ALA A 38 -5.47 9.65 13.62
CA ALA A 38 -6.33 10.71 14.11
C ALA A 38 -7.83 10.36 14.00
N SER A 39 -8.19 9.50 13.05
CA SER A 39 -9.55 8.98 12.86
C SER A 39 -9.88 7.79 13.77
N GLY A 40 -8.92 7.31 14.57
CA GLY A 40 -9.09 6.13 15.42
C GLY A 40 -9.28 4.82 14.65
N ILE A 41 -8.75 4.75 13.42
CA ILE A 41 -8.79 3.55 12.59
C ILE A 41 -7.71 2.58 13.08
N ASP A 42 -8.10 1.33 13.33
CA ASP A 42 -7.17 0.23 13.60
C ASP A 42 -6.58 -0.24 12.26
N TYR A 43 -5.36 0.17 11.95
CA TYR A 43 -4.70 -0.25 10.72
C TYR A 43 -3.39 -0.98 10.98
N THR A 44 -3.08 -1.90 10.07
CA THR A 44 -1.79 -2.58 10.00
C THR A 44 -1.11 -2.21 8.69
N ILE A 45 0.18 -1.90 8.75
CA ILE A 45 0.98 -1.59 7.57
C ILE A 45 1.45 -2.89 6.94
N TYR A 46 1.11 -3.11 5.68
CA TYR A 46 1.58 -4.21 4.86
C TYR A 46 2.58 -3.70 3.83
N PHE A 47 3.86 -4.01 4.01
CA PHE A 47 4.91 -3.58 3.10
C PHE A 47 5.19 -4.66 2.07
N TYR A 48 4.87 -4.36 0.82
CA TYR A 48 5.14 -5.26 -0.30
C TYR A 48 5.38 -4.48 -1.60
N ASN A 49 6.62 -4.51 -2.10
CA ASN A 49 6.93 -3.91 -3.39
C ASN A 49 8.16 -4.58 -4.04
N PRO A 50 7.97 -5.67 -4.80
CA PRO A 50 9.07 -6.41 -5.41
C PRO A 50 9.76 -5.66 -6.56
N ASN A 51 9.19 -4.56 -7.07
CA ASN A 51 9.75 -3.71 -8.13
C ASN A 51 10.79 -2.68 -7.60
N ILE A 52 10.98 -2.54 -6.28
CA ILE A 52 11.98 -1.57 -5.78
C ILE A 52 13.37 -2.14 -6.01
N HIS A 53 14.16 -1.45 -6.83
CA HIS A 53 15.54 -1.81 -7.13
C HIS A 53 16.43 -0.59 -7.08
N PRO A 54 17.71 -0.74 -6.67
CA PRO A 54 18.35 -1.98 -6.18
C PRO A 54 17.87 -2.39 -4.78
N LEU A 55 18.24 -3.58 -4.29
CA LEU A 55 17.84 -4.09 -2.96
C LEU A 55 18.08 -3.09 -1.83
N LYS A 56 19.17 -2.31 -1.90
CA LYS A 56 19.47 -1.26 -0.92
C LYS A 56 18.33 -0.23 -0.77
N GLU A 57 17.66 0.13 -1.87
CA GLU A 57 16.51 1.05 -1.84
C GLU A 57 15.27 0.38 -1.24
N TYR A 58 15.07 -0.93 -1.48
CA TYR A 58 13.99 -1.69 -0.85
C TYR A 58 14.15 -1.71 0.67
N GLU A 59 15.34 -2.07 1.15
CA GLU A 59 15.65 -2.11 2.59
C GLU A 59 15.53 -0.72 3.23
N LEU A 60 16.02 0.34 2.58
CA LEU A 60 15.88 1.70 3.09
C LEU A 60 14.42 2.09 3.31
N ARG A 61 13.56 1.86 2.30
CA ARG A 61 12.12 2.20 2.40
C ARG A 61 11.38 1.34 3.41
N LYS A 62 11.80 0.07 3.56
CA LYS A 62 11.28 -0.84 4.59
C LYS A 62 11.62 -0.30 5.97
N GLU A 63 12.88 0.02 6.23
CA GLU A 63 13.34 0.57 7.50
C GLU A 63 12.60 1.86 7.87
N GLU A 64 12.33 2.75 6.91
CA GLU A 64 11.54 3.95 7.15
C GLU A 64 10.10 3.63 7.58
N ASN A 65 9.45 2.61 7.00
CA ASN A 65 8.11 2.20 7.42
C ASN A 65 8.14 1.56 8.82
N ILE A 66 9.16 0.75 9.13
CA ILE A 66 9.34 0.14 10.45
C ILE A 66 9.49 1.24 11.51
N ARG A 67 10.36 2.23 11.27
CA ARG A 67 10.55 3.36 12.20
C ARG A 67 9.26 4.15 12.42
N PHE A 68 8.48 4.36 11.36
CA PHE A 68 7.15 4.99 11.49
C PHE A 68 6.22 4.12 12.36
N ALA A 69 6.14 2.83 12.04
CA ALA A 69 5.28 1.89 12.74
C ALA A 69 5.60 1.82 14.25
N GLU A 70 6.88 1.71 14.59
CA GLU A 70 7.36 1.71 15.98
C GLU A 70 7.04 3.03 16.70
N LYS A 71 7.29 4.17 16.05
CA LYS A 71 7.06 5.50 16.63
C LYS A 71 5.58 5.71 17.01
N PHE A 72 4.66 5.19 16.22
CA PHE A 72 3.22 5.39 16.40
C PHE A 72 2.50 4.17 16.99
N GLY A 73 3.21 3.09 17.33
CA GLY A 73 2.63 1.88 17.89
C GLY A 73 1.72 1.12 16.92
N VAL A 74 2.01 1.19 15.63
CA VAL A 74 1.22 0.59 14.55
C VAL A 74 1.80 -0.77 14.19
N PRO A 75 0.99 -1.84 14.04
CA PRO A 75 1.49 -3.13 13.57
C PRO A 75 2.07 -3.05 12.15
N PHE A 76 3.17 -3.76 11.92
CA PHE A 76 3.86 -3.80 10.63
C PHE A 76 4.08 -5.24 10.17
N VAL A 77 3.87 -5.47 8.87
CA VAL A 77 4.06 -6.75 8.20
C VAL A 77 5.04 -6.55 7.04
N ASP A 78 6.18 -7.22 7.12
CA ASP A 78 7.13 -7.32 6.01
C ASP A 78 6.74 -8.52 5.14
N ALA A 79 6.35 -8.28 3.90
CA ALA A 79 6.08 -9.34 2.95
C ALA A 79 7.34 -9.69 2.14
N ASP A 80 7.42 -10.93 1.66
CA ASP A 80 8.59 -11.44 0.95
C ASP A 80 8.95 -10.58 -0.28
N TYR A 81 10.24 -10.25 -0.40
CA TYR A 81 10.78 -9.52 -1.55
C TYR A 81 10.96 -10.45 -2.77
N ASP A 82 9.86 -10.86 -3.39
CA ASP A 82 9.84 -11.76 -4.55
C ASP A 82 10.13 -11.02 -5.87
N ARG A 83 11.35 -10.52 -5.99
CA ARG A 83 11.85 -9.84 -7.18
C ARG A 83 11.83 -10.74 -8.41
N ASP A 84 12.18 -12.02 -8.24
CA ASP A 84 12.39 -12.91 -9.38
C ASP A 84 11.06 -13.24 -10.05
N ASP A 85 9.96 -13.40 -9.29
CA ASP A 85 8.61 -13.47 -9.86
C ASP A 85 8.22 -12.17 -10.55
N TRP A 86 8.55 -11.00 -9.96
CA TRP A 86 8.26 -9.72 -10.58
C TRP A 86 8.93 -9.58 -11.96
N PHE A 87 10.22 -9.90 -12.08
CA PHE A 87 10.91 -9.85 -13.39
C PHE A 87 10.36 -10.87 -14.38
N LYS A 88 9.90 -12.04 -13.93
CA LYS A 88 9.25 -13.03 -14.80
C LYS A 88 7.95 -12.47 -15.37
N ARG A 89 7.10 -11.86 -14.53
CA ARG A 89 5.83 -11.24 -14.96
C ARG A 89 6.02 -10.00 -15.83
N ALA A 90 7.08 -9.21 -15.58
CA ALA A 90 7.38 -7.99 -16.33
C ALA A 90 8.01 -8.23 -17.71
N ARG A 91 8.46 -9.45 -17.99
CA ARG A 91 9.14 -9.79 -19.25
C ARG A 91 8.24 -9.52 -20.45
N GLY A 92 8.77 -8.83 -21.44
CA GLY A 92 8.03 -8.43 -22.65
C GLY A 92 7.26 -7.11 -22.50
N MET A 93 7.23 -6.52 -21.30
CA MET A 93 6.60 -5.22 -21.01
C MET A 93 7.62 -4.10 -20.78
N GLU A 94 8.89 -4.30 -21.17
CA GLU A 94 9.99 -3.39 -20.84
C GLU A 94 9.79 -1.98 -21.42
N TRP A 95 9.09 -1.89 -22.54
CA TRP A 95 8.82 -0.67 -23.29
C TRP A 95 7.41 -0.11 -23.07
N GLU A 96 6.60 -0.75 -22.22
CA GLU A 96 5.28 -0.25 -21.89
C GLU A 96 5.37 1.12 -21.22
N PRO A 97 4.56 2.11 -21.67
CA PRO A 97 4.57 3.44 -21.09
C PRO A 97 4.04 3.41 -19.65
N GLU A 98 4.34 4.47 -18.90
CA GLU A 98 3.69 4.70 -17.60
C GLU A 98 2.17 4.75 -17.78
N ARG A 99 1.42 4.15 -16.85
CA ARG A 99 -0.04 3.89 -16.93
C ARG A 99 -0.44 2.82 -17.97
N GLY A 100 0.52 2.20 -18.65
CA GLY A 100 0.30 1.05 -19.54
C GLY A 100 0.14 -0.28 -18.79
N GLU A 101 0.26 -1.38 -19.52
CA GLU A 101 -0.03 -2.73 -19.01
C GLU A 101 0.92 -3.16 -17.88
N ARG A 102 2.19 -2.73 -17.95
CA ARG A 102 3.18 -3.01 -16.90
C ARG A 102 2.76 -2.43 -15.55
N CYS A 103 2.12 -1.26 -15.53
CA CYS A 103 1.60 -0.67 -14.29
C CYS A 103 0.47 -1.53 -13.72
N THR A 104 -0.47 -1.96 -14.57
CA THR A 104 -1.56 -2.87 -14.17
C THR A 104 -1.01 -4.16 -13.57
N MET A 105 -0.13 -4.86 -14.28
CA MET A 105 0.52 -6.08 -13.79
C MET A 105 1.20 -5.87 -12.44
N CYS A 106 1.91 -4.74 -12.29
CA CYS A 106 2.63 -4.45 -11.05
C CYS A 106 1.69 -4.12 -9.88
N PHE A 107 0.53 -3.51 -10.13
CA PHE A 107 -0.49 -3.27 -9.10
C PHE A 107 -1.25 -4.56 -8.76
N ASP A 108 -1.62 -5.37 -9.75
CA ASP A 108 -2.28 -6.66 -9.56
C ASP A 108 -1.45 -7.55 -8.64
N MET A 109 -0.16 -7.78 -8.94
CA MET A 109 0.72 -8.58 -8.09
C MET A 109 0.74 -8.08 -6.64
N ARG A 110 0.76 -6.75 -6.43
CA ARG A 110 0.77 -6.16 -5.07
C ARG A 110 -0.55 -6.35 -4.36
N PHE A 111 -1.67 -6.13 -5.05
CA PHE A 111 -2.99 -6.23 -4.45
C PHE A 111 -3.42 -7.68 -4.25
N GLU A 112 -3.03 -8.62 -5.12
CA GLU A 112 -3.24 -10.06 -4.93
C GLU A 112 -2.65 -10.52 -3.59
N ARG A 113 -1.38 -10.18 -3.31
CA ARG A 113 -0.74 -10.53 -2.03
C ARG A 113 -1.36 -9.79 -0.84
N THR A 114 -1.72 -8.52 -1.01
CA THR A 114 -2.39 -7.73 0.03
C THR A 114 -3.75 -8.32 0.39
N ALA A 115 -4.57 -8.65 -0.61
CA ALA A 115 -5.91 -9.21 -0.43
C ALA A 115 -5.85 -10.61 0.17
N LEU A 116 -4.90 -11.45 -0.27
CA LEU A 116 -4.67 -12.77 0.33
C LEU A 116 -4.31 -12.66 1.81
N TYR A 117 -3.33 -11.82 2.16
CA TYR A 117 -2.95 -11.62 3.56
C TYR A 117 -4.13 -11.06 4.38
N ALA A 118 -4.89 -10.12 3.81
CA ALA A 118 -6.07 -9.57 4.45
C ALA A 118 -7.11 -10.66 4.77
N HIS A 119 -7.40 -11.53 3.80
CA HIS A 119 -8.31 -12.65 3.97
C HIS A 119 -7.85 -13.62 5.06
N GLU A 120 -6.59 -14.06 5.01
CA GLU A 120 -5.99 -15.01 5.95
C GLU A 120 -5.91 -14.48 7.39
N ASN A 121 -5.82 -13.15 7.56
CA ASN A 121 -5.64 -12.50 8.86
C ASN A 121 -6.87 -11.69 9.33
N GLY A 122 -8.02 -11.89 8.67
CA GLY A 122 -9.30 -11.32 9.08
C GLY A 122 -9.37 -9.79 9.00
N PHE A 123 -8.78 -9.19 7.97
CA PHE A 123 -8.95 -7.78 7.65
C PHE A 123 -10.15 -7.59 6.72
N PRO A 124 -11.20 -6.87 7.15
CA PRO A 124 -12.41 -6.70 6.33
C PRO A 124 -12.26 -5.65 5.22
N VAL A 125 -11.21 -4.82 5.28
CA VAL A 125 -10.95 -3.73 4.34
C VAL A 125 -9.46 -3.72 4.01
N ILE A 126 -9.14 -3.52 2.73
CA ILE A 126 -7.79 -3.18 2.27
C ILE A 126 -7.78 -1.75 1.72
N THR A 127 -6.63 -1.08 1.82
CA THR A 127 -6.41 0.24 1.23
C THR A 127 -4.95 0.40 0.80
N SER A 128 -4.61 1.49 0.12
CA SER A 128 -3.29 1.69 -0.47
C SER A 128 -2.82 3.13 -0.47
N SER A 129 -1.53 3.34 -0.23
CA SER A 129 -0.87 4.63 -0.46
C SER A 129 -0.48 4.87 -1.91
N LEU A 130 -0.71 3.92 -2.82
CA LEU A 130 -0.31 4.04 -4.22
C LEU A 130 -0.95 5.24 -4.93
N GLY A 131 -2.18 5.62 -4.55
CA GLY A 131 -2.96 6.70 -5.17
C GLY A 131 -2.45 8.12 -4.93
N ILE A 132 -1.42 8.31 -4.10
CA ILE A 132 -0.88 9.64 -3.74
C ILE A 132 -0.09 10.28 -4.90
N SER A 133 0.45 9.47 -5.81
CA SER A 133 1.24 9.98 -6.93
C SER A 133 0.38 10.53 -8.07
N ARG A 134 0.54 11.81 -8.42
CA ARG A 134 -0.08 12.45 -9.61
C ARG A 134 0.26 11.76 -10.94
N TRP A 135 1.33 10.97 -10.95
CA TRP A 135 1.79 10.27 -12.14
C TRP A 135 1.01 8.99 -12.39
N LYS A 136 0.35 8.43 -11.38
CA LYS A 136 -0.42 7.20 -11.53
C LYS A 136 -1.86 7.49 -11.93
N ASN A 137 -2.49 6.48 -12.52
CA ASN A 137 -3.91 6.50 -12.82
C ASN A 137 -4.69 5.90 -11.64
N MET A 138 -5.53 6.71 -11.00
CA MET A 138 -6.32 6.27 -9.83
C MET A 138 -7.34 5.19 -10.20
N GLN A 139 -8.00 5.31 -11.36
CA GLN A 139 -8.94 4.30 -11.83
C GLN A 139 -8.25 2.95 -12.00
N GLN A 140 -7.08 2.96 -12.65
CA GLN A 140 -6.27 1.76 -12.83
C GLN A 140 -5.92 1.09 -11.49
N ILE A 141 -5.48 1.86 -10.49
CA ILE A 141 -5.17 1.34 -9.14
C ILE A 141 -6.42 0.73 -8.50
N ASN A 142 -7.54 1.45 -8.54
CA ASN A 142 -8.80 0.99 -7.95
C ASN A 142 -9.30 -0.29 -8.62
N ASP A 143 -9.22 -0.38 -9.95
CA ASP A 143 -9.64 -1.57 -10.70
C ASP A 143 -8.80 -2.80 -10.30
N CYS A 144 -7.48 -2.62 -10.11
CA CYS A 144 -6.61 -3.69 -9.62
C CYS A 144 -6.99 -4.12 -8.19
N GLY A 145 -7.26 -3.15 -7.31
CA GLY A 145 -7.69 -3.42 -5.93
C GLY A 145 -9.04 -4.16 -5.87
N VAL A 146 -10.02 -3.74 -6.69
CA VAL A 146 -11.34 -4.39 -6.78
C VAL A 146 -11.19 -5.81 -7.32
N ARG A 147 -10.40 -6.03 -8.37
CA ARG A 147 -10.13 -7.38 -8.90
C ARG A 147 -9.52 -8.29 -7.83
N ALA A 148 -8.49 -7.82 -7.13
CA ALA A 148 -7.82 -8.61 -6.10
C ALA A 148 -8.73 -8.96 -4.92
N ALA A 149 -9.63 -8.05 -4.53
CA ALA A 149 -10.55 -8.27 -3.41
C ALA A 149 -11.83 -9.05 -3.79
N ALA A 150 -12.04 -9.36 -5.07
CA ALA A 150 -13.22 -10.08 -5.54
C ALA A 150 -13.08 -11.62 -5.47
N HIS A 151 -11.90 -12.12 -5.10
CA HIS A 151 -11.59 -13.54 -4.95
C HIS A 151 -11.68 -13.98 -3.50
#